data_AF-A0A2P8VDP1-F1
#
_entry.id   AF-A0A2P8VDP1-F1
#
_cell.length_a   1.000
_cell.length_b   1.000
_cell.length_c   1.000
_cell.angle_alpha   90.00
_cell.angle_beta   90.00
_cell.angle_gamma   90.00
#
_symmetry.space_group_name_H-M   'P 1'
#
loop_
_entity.id
_entity.type
_entity.pdbx_description
1 polymer ?
#
loop_
_entity_poly.entity_id
_entity_poly.type
_entity_poly.pdbx_seq_one_letter_code
_entity_poly.pdbx_strand_id
1 'polypeptide(L)'
;TLLHSIYDQPDAESVVAQYDRVLDALTDKLLAVAEHLDTARTDLLAFTAFPKQIWRQIWSNNPQERLNREVRRRTDVVGIFPDRASIIRLVGAVLAEQHDEWIEGRRYLGPEGLTPLLE
;
A
#
# COMPACT_ATOMS: atom_id res chain seq x y z
N THR A 1 -11.25 -11.15 1.71
CA THR A 1 -12.36 -10.18 1.92
C THR A 1 -12.89 -9.73 0.58
N LEU A 2 -14.05 -9.08 0.51
CA LEU A 2 -14.65 -8.60 -0.75
C LEU A 2 -13.67 -7.73 -1.56
N LEU A 3 -12.96 -6.80 -0.91
CA LEU A 3 -11.94 -5.96 -1.57
C LEU A 3 -10.70 -6.75 -2.01
N HIS A 4 -10.26 -7.76 -1.24
CA HIS A 4 -9.10 -8.57 -1.64
C HIS A 4 -9.36 -9.33 -2.94
N SER A 5 -10.62 -9.72 -3.19
CA SER A 5 -10.98 -10.42 -4.42
C SER A 5 -10.70 -9.60 -5.69
N ILE A 6 -10.65 -8.26 -5.60
CA ILE A 6 -10.28 -7.38 -6.72
C ILE A 6 -8.81 -7.58 -7.11
N TYR A 7 -7.93 -7.71 -6.12
CA TYR A 7 -6.48 -7.78 -6.33
C TYR A 7 -5.97 -9.18 -6.71
N ASP A 8 -6.77 -10.22 -6.46
CA ASP A 8 -6.46 -11.62 -6.75
C ASP A 8 -6.81 -12.04 -8.21
N GLN A 9 -7.23 -11.08 -9.05
CA GLN A 9 -7.66 -11.37 -10.41
C GLN A 9 -6.48 -11.67 -11.37
N PRO A 10 -6.71 -12.48 -12.41
CA PRO A 10 -5.65 -12.95 -13.29
C PRO A 10 -5.08 -11.89 -14.24
N ASP A 11 -5.83 -10.83 -14.55
CA ASP A 11 -5.46 -9.82 -15.54
C ASP A 11 -6.23 -8.52 -15.29
N ALA A 12 -5.83 -7.45 -15.99
CA ALA A 12 -6.35 -6.10 -15.76
C ALA A 12 -7.86 -6.00 -16.04
N GLU A 13 -8.34 -6.68 -17.08
CA GLU A 13 -9.75 -6.72 -17.44
C GLU A 13 -10.57 -7.38 -16.32
N SER A 14 -10.09 -8.51 -15.80
CA SER A 14 -10.71 -9.22 -14.69
C SER A 14 -10.69 -8.40 -13.40
N VAL A 15 -9.62 -7.63 -13.12
CA VAL A 15 -9.56 -6.68 -11.99
C VAL A 15 -10.68 -5.64 -12.13
N VAL A 16 -10.81 -5.00 -13.31
CA VAL A 16 -11.82 -3.98 -13.56
C VAL A 16 -13.23 -4.56 -13.41
N ALA A 17 -13.49 -5.70 -14.03
CA ALA A 17 -14.80 -6.36 -13.94
C ALA A 17 -15.15 -6.76 -12.49
N GLN A 18 -14.17 -7.22 -11.71
CA GLN A 18 -14.39 -7.53 -10.30
C GLN A 18 -14.62 -6.27 -9.46
N TYR A 19 -13.92 -5.18 -9.78
CA TYR A 19 -14.12 -3.88 -9.12
C TYR A 19 -15.56 -3.39 -9.31
N ASP A 20 -16.08 -3.44 -10.54
CA ASP A 20 -17.47 -3.04 -10.85
C ASP A 20 -18.48 -3.89 -10.07
N ARG A 21 -18.30 -5.22 -10.03
CA ARG A 21 -19.16 -6.10 -9.22
C ARG A 21 -19.15 -5.78 -7.73
N VAL A 22 -17.98 -5.39 -7.20
CA VAL A 22 -17.86 -4.97 -5.80
C VAL A 22 -18.55 -3.64 -5.57
N LEU A 23 -18.41 -2.69 -6.50
CA LEU A 23 -19.03 -1.38 -6.41
C LEU A 23 -20.56 -1.51 -6.40
N ASP A 24 -21.13 -2.28 -7.33
CA ASP A 24 -22.57 -2.58 -7.39
C ASP A 24 -23.08 -3.18 -6.07
N ALA A 25 -22.36 -4.15 -5.51
CA ALA A 25 -22.73 -4.79 -4.25
C ALA A 25 -22.68 -3.84 -3.04
N LEU A 26 -21.87 -2.78 -3.10
CA LEU A 26 -21.74 -1.79 -2.04
C LEU A 26 -22.78 -0.67 -2.16
N THR A 27 -23.22 -0.31 -3.36
CA THR A 27 -24.15 0.81 -3.60
C THR A 27 -25.44 0.70 -2.79
N ASP A 28 -26.01 -0.49 -2.65
CA ASP A 28 -27.29 -0.68 -1.95
C ASP A 28 -27.21 -0.45 -0.44
N LYS A 29 -26.08 -0.80 0.19
CA LYS A 29 -25.95 -0.84 1.67
C LYS A 29 -24.97 0.18 2.22
N LEU A 30 -24.00 0.60 1.42
CA LEU A 30 -22.83 1.38 1.80
C LEU A 30 -22.52 2.43 0.74
N LEU A 31 -23.52 3.23 0.35
CA LEU A 31 -23.42 4.23 -0.72
C LEU A 31 -22.18 5.14 -0.57
N ALA A 32 -21.92 5.68 0.62
CA ALA A 32 -20.76 6.55 0.86
C ALA A 32 -19.41 5.83 0.61
N VAL A 33 -19.35 4.51 0.85
CA VAL A 33 -18.16 3.70 0.55
C VAL A 33 -18.04 3.50 -0.96
N ALA A 34 -19.16 3.21 -1.65
CA ALA A 34 -19.17 3.07 -3.09
C ALA A 34 -18.73 4.37 -3.78
N GLU A 35 -19.29 5.52 -3.41
CA GLU A 35 -18.91 6.83 -3.95
C GLU A 35 -17.43 7.16 -3.73
N HIS A 36 -16.91 6.84 -2.54
CA HIS A 36 -15.49 7.06 -2.22
C HIS A 36 -14.58 6.16 -3.09
N LEU A 37 -14.95 4.89 -3.25
CA LEU A 37 -14.21 3.97 -4.10
C LEU A 37 -14.25 4.42 -5.56
N ASP A 38 -15.42 4.75 -6.10
CA ASP A 38 -15.57 5.18 -7.50
C ASP A 38 -14.73 6.42 -7.81
N THR A 39 -14.71 7.40 -6.88
CA THR A 39 -13.86 8.58 -6.99
C THR A 39 -12.37 8.22 -7.05
N ALA A 40 -11.95 7.18 -6.32
CA ALA A 40 -10.56 6.71 -6.26
C ALA A 40 -10.24 5.61 -7.29
N ARG A 41 -11.17 5.27 -8.20
CA ARG A 41 -11.07 4.11 -9.09
C ARG A 41 -9.77 4.10 -9.90
N THR A 42 -9.43 5.23 -10.53
CA THR A 42 -8.22 5.34 -11.36
C THR A 42 -6.96 5.03 -10.55
N ASP A 43 -6.85 5.59 -9.34
CA ASP A 43 -5.69 5.40 -8.47
C ASP A 43 -5.62 3.96 -7.94
N LEU A 44 -6.76 3.38 -7.57
CA LEU A 44 -6.84 2.02 -7.04
C LEU A 44 -6.52 0.95 -8.09
N LEU A 45 -6.81 1.22 -9.37
CA LEU A 45 -6.59 0.27 -10.46
C LEU A 45 -5.27 0.51 -11.23
N ALA A 46 -4.55 1.60 -10.94
CA ALA A 46 -3.32 1.97 -11.62
C ALA A 46 -2.23 0.88 -11.58
N PHE A 47 -2.21 0.04 -10.54
CA PHE A 47 -1.25 -1.07 -10.41
C PHE A 47 -1.35 -2.07 -11.59
N THR A 48 -2.50 -2.16 -12.26
CA THR A 48 -2.72 -3.08 -13.38
C THR A 48 -1.93 -2.71 -14.64
N ALA A 49 -1.43 -1.48 -14.72
CA ALA A 49 -0.53 -1.02 -15.80
C ALA A 49 0.90 -1.58 -15.68
N PHE A 50 1.24 -2.20 -14.55
CA PHE A 50 2.56 -2.77 -14.28
C PHE A 50 2.60 -4.27 -14.60
N PRO A 51 3.80 -4.89 -14.73
CA PRO A 51 3.91 -6.33 -14.90
C PRO A 51 3.25 -7.09 -13.74
N LYS A 52 2.47 -8.13 -14.06
CA LYS A 52 1.69 -8.90 -13.08
C LYS A 52 2.51 -9.41 -11.89
N GLN A 53 3.76 -9.80 -12.14
CA GLN A 53 4.69 -10.29 -11.12
C GLN A 53 4.94 -9.30 -9.97
N ILE A 54 4.76 -7.99 -10.21
CA ILE A 54 4.98 -6.94 -9.19
C ILE A 54 3.69 -6.33 -8.64
N TRP A 55 2.51 -6.75 -9.10
CA TRP A 55 1.24 -6.19 -8.64
C TRP A 55 1.11 -6.18 -7.11
N ARG A 56 1.43 -7.32 -6.47
CA ARG A 56 1.37 -7.44 -5.01
C ARG A 56 2.29 -6.48 -4.28
N GLN A 57 3.43 -6.10 -4.87
CA GLN A 57 4.32 -5.12 -4.27
C GLN A 57 3.75 -3.69 -4.38
N ILE A 58 2.90 -3.42 -5.37
CA ILE A 58 2.31 -2.09 -5.59
C ILE A 58 1.08 -1.90 -4.71
N TRP A 59 0.13 -2.83 -4.71
CA TRP A 59 -1.14 -2.63 -3.98
C TRP A 59 -1.06 -2.97 -2.49
N SER A 60 -0.03 -3.70 -2.03
CA SER A 60 0.08 -4.09 -0.61
C SER A 60 0.52 -2.93 0.27
N ASN A 61 -0.29 -2.61 1.28
CA ASN A 61 0.09 -1.65 2.33
C ASN A 61 0.93 -2.26 3.46
N ASN A 62 1.24 -3.56 3.42
CA ASN A 62 1.91 -4.27 4.53
C ASN A 62 3.27 -3.64 4.95
N PRO A 63 4.13 -3.15 4.03
CA PRO A 63 5.35 -2.43 4.44
C PRO A 63 5.04 -1.14 5.22
N GLN A 64 4.06 -0.37 4.77
CA GLN A 64 3.65 0.88 5.44
C GLN A 64 3.02 0.59 6.80
N GLU A 65 2.16 -0.42 6.90
CA GLU A 65 1.56 -0.85 8.16
C GLU A 65 2.61 -1.36 9.16
N ARG A 66 3.65 -2.04 8.69
CA ARG A 66 4.78 -2.46 9.54
C ARG A 66 5.53 -1.25 10.08
N LEU A 67 5.89 -0.31 9.20
CA LEU A 67 6.60 0.90 9.57
C LEU A 67 5.77 1.76 10.55
N ASN A 68 4.48 1.99 10.27
CA ASN A 68 3.58 2.74 11.12
C ASN A 68 3.44 2.11 12.51
N ARG A 69 3.35 0.77 12.59
CA ARG A 69 3.33 0.05 13.86
C ARG A 69 4.61 0.23 14.65
N GLU A 70 5.76 0.23 13.98
CA GLU A 70 7.05 0.42 14.62
C GLU A 70 7.24 1.86 15.13
N VAL A 71 6.87 2.85 14.31
CA VAL A 71 6.83 4.26 14.73
C VAL A 71 5.97 4.41 15.97
N ARG A 72 4.74 3.88 15.96
CA ARG A 72 3.83 3.91 17.10
C ARG A 72 4.43 3.24 18.33
N ARG A 73 4.98 2.03 18.18
CA ARG A 73 5.61 1.28 19.28
C ARG A 73 6.73 2.07 19.96
N ARG A 74 7.60 2.73 19.18
CA ARG A 74 8.72 3.50 19.76
C ARG A 74 8.28 4.83 20.36
N THR A 75 7.28 5.49 19.78
CA THR A 75 6.73 6.72 20.36
C THR A 75 5.95 6.45 21.63
N ASP A 76 5.26 5.31 21.73
CA ASP A 76 4.49 4.90 22.91
C ASP A 76 5.39 4.71 24.15
N VAL A 77 6.65 4.29 23.96
CA VAL A 77 7.64 4.19 25.06
C VAL A 77 8.01 5.55 25.64
N VAL A 78 8.07 6.59 24.80
CA VAL A 78 8.44 7.95 25.24
C VAL A 78 7.23 8.66 25.88
N GLY A 79 6.03 8.44 25.35
CA GLY A 79 4.78 9.02 25.85
C GLY A 79 4.63 10.51 25.54
N ILE A 80 5.46 11.37 26.16
CA ILE A 80 5.44 12.83 25.98
C ILE A 80 6.83 13.31 25.55
N PHE A 81 6.89 14.02 24.42
CA PHE A 81 8.12 14.60 23.92
C PHE A 81 8.31 16.04 24.42
N PRO A 82 9.55 16.45 24.74
CA PRO A 82 9.85 17.80 25.23
C PRO A 82 9.72 18.88 24.15
N ASP A 83 9.90 18.52 22.87
CA ASP A 83 9.85 19.41 21.73
C ASP A 83 9.67 18.64 20.41
N ARG A 84 9.41 19.37 19.31
CA ARG A 84 9.22 18.80 17.98
C ARG A 84 10.48 18.15 17.39
N ALA A 85 11.67 18.69 17.67
CA ALA A 85 12.92 18.14 17.15
C ALA A 85 13.21 16.76 17.77
N SER A 86 12.84 16.56 19.04
CA SER A 86 12.98 15.29 19.74
C SER A 86 12.15 14.16 19.11
N ILE A 87 10.88 14.40 18.73
CA ILE A 87 10.07 13.40 18.02
C ILE A 87 10.57 13.17 16.58
N ILE A 88 10.97 14.23 15.87
CA ILE A 88 11.54 14.10 14.51
C ILE A 88 12.77 13.21 14.54
N ARG A 89 13.65 13.35 15.55
CA ARG A 89 14.84 12.51 15.68
C ARG A 89 14.50 11.04 15.88
N LEU A 90 13.52 10.72 16.75
CA LEU A 90 13.12 9.32 16.97
C LEU A 90 12.49 8.71 15.71
N VAL A 91 11.52 9.38 15.11
CA VAL A 91 10.86 8.89 13.89
C VAL A 91 11.87 8.80 12.74
N GLY A 92 12.75 9.79 12.60
CA GLY A 92 13.83 9.79 11.63
C GLY A 92 14.79 8.61 11.80
N ALA A 93 15.14 8.24 13.04
CA ALA A 93 15.93 7.05 13.30
C ALA A 93 15.23 5.76 12.87
N VAL A 94 13.92 5.62 13.13
CA VAL A 94 13.13 4.46 12.64
C VAL A 94 13.12 4.38 11.13
N LEU A 95 12.98 5.51 10.43
CA LEU A 95 13.01 5.57 8.97
C LEU A 95 14.39 5.21 8.41
N ALA A 96 15.46 5.69 9.04
CA ALA A 96 16.83 5.34 8.66
C ALA A 96 17.10 3.84 8.82
N GLU A 97 16.72 3.25 9.96
CA GLU A 97 16.84 1.82 10.17
C GLU A 97 16.05 1.00 9.13
N GLN A 98 14.81 1.41 8.81
CA GLN A 98 14.03 0.72 7.78
C GLN A 98 14.66 0.83 6.38
N HIS A 99 15.29 1.97 6.10
CA HIS A 99 16.01 2.20 4.85
C HIS A 99 17.25 1.30 4.73
N ASP A 100 18.04 1.21 5.79
CA ASP A 100 19.22 0.34 5.86
C ASP A 100 18.84 -1.13 5.67
N GLU A 101 17.75 -1.59 6.32
CA GLU A 101 17.21 -2.95 6.11
C GLU A 101 16.84 -3.24 4.64
N TRP A 102 16.33 -2.25 3.90
CA TRP A 102 15.97 -2.43 2.49
C TRP A 102 17.20 -2.46 1.57
N ILE A 103 18.29 -1.79 1.97
CA ILE A 103 19.56 -1.81 1.24
C ILE A 103 20.29 -3.13 1.49
N GLU A 104 20.37 -3.56 2.74
CA GLU A 104 21.14 -4.75 3.16
C GLU A 104 20.38 -6.06 2.95
N GLY A 105 19.05 -6.03 3.04
CA GLY A 105 18.16 -7.18 2.93
C GLY A 105 17.63 -7.45 1.52
N ARG A 106 16.52 -8.19 1.44
CA ARG A 106 15.80 -8.37 0.17
C ARG A 106 15.02 -7.10 -0.17
N ARG A 107 15.41 -6.45 -1.25
CA ARG A 107 14.70 -5.28 -1.81
C ARG A 107 13.23 -5.61 -2.00
N TYR A 108 12.34 -4.76 -1.46
CA TYR A 108 10.90 -4.97 -1.58
C TYR A 108 10.41 -4.86 -3.02
N LEU A 109 10.99 -3.94 -3.82
CA LEU A 109 10.79 -3.83 -5.26
C LEU A 109 12.18 -3.73 -5.93
N GLY A 110 12.53 -4.72 -6.74
CA GLY A 110 13.80 -4.76 -7.47
C GLY A 110 13.67 -4.21 -8.89
N PRO A 111 14.76 -3.71 -9.50
CA PRO A 111 14.76 -3.28 -10.90
C PRO A 111 14.27 -4.36 -11.87
N GLU A 112 14.52 -5.63 -11.54
CA GLU A 112 14.18 -6.79 -12.36
C GLU A 112 12.66 -6.91 -12.60
N GLY A 113 11.86 -6.47 -11.62
CA GLY A 113 10.41 -6.45 -11.73
C GLY A 113 9.87 -5.36 -12.65
N LEU A 114 10.66 -4.30 -12.87
CA LEU A 114 10.32 -3.14 -13.69
C LEU A 114 10.91 -3.21 -15.10
N THR A 115 11.90 -4.07 -15.35
CA THR A 115 12.54 -4.24 -16.67
C THR A 115 11.53 -4.33 -17.83
N PRO A 116 10.41 -5.08 -17.73
CA PRO A 116 9.46 -5.17 -18.83
C PRO A 116 8.73 -3.86 -19.19
N LEU A 117 8.89 -2.78 -18.42
CA LEU A 117 8.34 -1.45 -18.72
C LEU A 117 9.33 -0.54 -19.46
N LEU A 118 10.60 -0.95 -19.55
CA LEU A 118 11.67 -0.19 -20.20
C LEU A 118 11.96 -0.67 -21.62
N GLU A 119 11.31 -1.75 -22.05
CA GLU A 119 11.33 -2.33 -23.39
C GLU A 119 10.11 -1.88 -24.19
#